data_AF-A0AB38BNN3-F1
#
_entry.id   AF-A0AB38BNN3-F1
#
_cell.length_a   1.000
_cell.length_b   1.000
_cell.length_c   1.000
_cell.angle_alpha   90.00
_cell.angle_beta   90.00
_cell.angle_gamma   90.00
#
_symmetry.space_group_name_H-M   'P 1'
#
loop_
_entity.id
_entity.type
_entity.pdbx_description
1 polymer ?
#
loop_
_entity_poly.entity_id
_entity_poly.type
_entity_poly.pdbx_seq_one_letter_code
_entity_poly.pdbx_strand_id
1 'polypeptide(L)'
;MTVLKLHTIDSAPLKSKALLQSSIDNFGWIPNQSAYMAESPSLLGAYQRAHDLVIESSLSEEEKAVVWMTTGVENGCSYTIQAHAFIALSKGVDQSVVEALAHQPGRLNTRLQALREFTLEVINCRGRLSVTAVQDVLEAGFSKQNMLDVVLAVAQKNMSTILNSIAGTEIDARFKWDAFQGLKTVSEA
;
A
#
# COMPACT_ATOMS: atom_id res chain seq x y z
N MET A 1 -8.71 -23.16 -1.20
CA MET A 1 -9.87 -22.74 -0.39
C MET A 1 -9.40 -21.59 0.48
N THR A 2 -10.04 -20.43 0.39
CA THR A 2 -9.71 -19.25 1.20
C THR A 2 -10.33 -19.43 2.59
N VAL A 3 -9.54 -19.20 3.64
CA VAL A 3 -9.96 -19.41 5.04
C VAL A 3 -10.92 -18.30 5.50
N LEU A 4 -10.84 -17.13 4.87
CA LEU A 4 -11.63 -15.95 5.21
C LEU A 4 -12.84 -15.81 4.28
N LYS A 5 -13.95 -15.32 4.83
CA LYS A 5 -15.16 -15.01 4.07
C LYS A 5 -15.04 -13.63 3.43
N LEU A 6 -15.40 -13.52 2.14
CA LEU A 6 -15.62 -12.24 1.49
C LEU A 6 -16.98 -11.68 1.91
N HIS A 7 -17.01 -10.70 2.80
CA HIS A 7 -18.27 -10.17 3.33
C HIS A 7 -18.91 -9.10 2.44
N THR A 8 -20.22 -9.21 2.26
CA THR A 8 -21.11 -8.08 1.93
C THR A 8 -21.56 -7.34 3.21
N ILE A 9 -22.20 -6.17 3.08
CA ILE A 9 -22.84 -5.46 4.22
C ILE A 9 -23.75 -6.38 5.03
N ASP A 10 -24.56 -7.19 4.36
CA ASP A 10 -25.54 -8.05 5.03
C ASP A 10 -24.86 -9.14 5.86
N SER A 11 -23.81 -9.72 5.30
CA SER A 11 -23.10 -10.86 5.86
C SER A 11 -21.99 -10.50 6.86
N ALA A 12 -21.61 -9.22 6.94
CA ALA A 12 -20.53 -8.75 7.82
C ALA A 12 -20.95 -8.77 9.30
N PRO A 13 -19.99 -8.97 10.23
CA PRO A 13 -20.21 -8.74 11.65
C PRO A 13 -20.81 -7.36 11.90
N LEU A 14 -21.70 -7.24 12.89
CA LEU A 14 -22.47 -6.01 13.14
C LEU A 14 -21.60 -4.75 13.23
N LYS A 15 -20.45 -4.83 13.93
CA LYS A 15 -19.52 -3.72 14.10
C LYS A 15 -18.75 -3.35 12.83
N SER A 16 -18.66 -4.25 11.86
CA SER A 16 -18.00 -4.00 10.56
C SER A 16 -18.93 -3.37 9.54
N LYS A 17 -20.26 -3.45 9.72
CA LYS A 17 -21.22 -2.91 8.74
C LYS A 17 -21.03 -1.42 8.48
N ALA A 18 -20.84 -0.62 9.52
CA ALA A 18 -20.59 0.82 9.38
C ALA A 18 -19.25 1.11 8.68
N LEU A 19 -18.22 0.30 8.91
CA LEU A 19 -16.92 0.41 8.26
C LEU A 19 -16.97 0.02 6.78
N LEU A 20 -17.80 -0.97 6.43
CA LEU A 20 -18.06 -1.30 5.04
C LEU A 20 -18.91 -0.24 4.35
N GLN A 21 -19.90 0.34 5.05
CA GLN A 21 -20.69 1.45 4.53
C GLN A 21 -19.81 2.67 4.22
N SER A 22 -18.87 3.04 5.10
CA SER A 22 -17.95 4.14 4.82
C SER A 22 -17.08 3.90 3.59
N SER A 23 -16.76 2.64 3.27
CA SER A 23 -16.07 2.30 2.01
C SER A 23 -16.94 2.61 0.79
N ILE A 24 -18.24 2.28 0.85
CA ILE A 24 -19.19 2.65 -0.21
C ILE A 24 -19.34 4.16 -0.31
N ASP A 25 -19.43 4.86 0.81
CA ASP A 25 -19.64 6.31 0.79
C ASP A 25 -18.43 7.05 0.21
N ASN A 26 -17.21 6.58 0.51
CA ASN A 26 -15.96 7.21 0.05
C ASN A 26 -15.54 6.80 -1.36
N PHE A 27 -15.80 5.55 -1.76
CA PHE A 27 -15.30 4.99 -3.02
C PHE A 27 -16.41 4.63 -4.01
N GLY A 28 -17.63 4.38 -3.53
CA GLY A 28 -18.76 3.87 -4.31
C GLY A 28 -18.84 2.35 -4.37
N TRP A 29 -17.97 1.62 -3.65
CA TRP A 29 -18.01 0.16 -3.50
C TRP A 29 -17.22 -0.30 -2.26
N ILE A 30 -17.27 -1.59 -1.95
CA ILE A 30 -16.43 -2.22 -0.93
C ILE A 30 -15.23 -2.88 -1.62
N PRO A 31 -13.99 -2.40 -1.42
CA PRO A 31 -12.81 -3.10 -1.91
C PRO A 31 -12.76 -4.53 -1.36
N ASN A 32 -12.38 -5.51 -2.18
CA ASN A 32 -12.35 -6.92 -1.75
C ASN A 32 -11.51 -7.13 -0.49
N GLN A 33 -10.39 -6.40 -0.36
CA GLN A 33 -9.58 -6.41 0.85
C GLN A 33 -10.37 -5.98 2.10
N SER A 34 -11.17 -4.91 2.01
CA SER A 34 -12.01 -4.44 3.11
C SER A 34 -13.09 -5.45 3.46
N ALA A 35 -13.67 -6.11 2.46
CA ALA A 35 -14.66 -7.19 2.65
C ALA A 35 -14.06 -8.39 3.41
N TYR A 36 -12.81 -8.76 3.17
CA TYR A 36 -12.13 -9.79 3.97
C TYR A 36 -11.74 -9.32 5.37
N MET A 37 -11.26 -8.08 5.51
CA MET A 37 -10.93 -7.51 6.83
C MET A 37 -12.17 -7.40 7.73
N ALA A 38 -13.37 -7.32 7.17
CA ALA A 38 -14.62 -7.18 7.91
C ALA A 38 -14.88 -8.30 8.93
N GLU A 39 -14.27 -9.49 8.76
CA GLU A 39 -14.30 -10.55 9.77
C GLU A 39 -13.77 -10.06 11.13
N SER A 40 -12.80 -9.13 11.12
CA SER A 40 -12.29 -8.43 12.30
C SER A 40 -12.57 -6.92 12.21
N PRO A 41 -13.65 -6.42 12.88
CA PRO A 41 -13.96 -4.99 12.90
C PRO A 41 -12.79 -4.13 13.38
N SER A 42 -11.99 -4.65 14.32
CA SER A 42 -10.81 -3.95 14.84
C SER A 42 -9.70 -3.83 13.80
N LEU A 43 -9.44 -4.87 13.01
CA LEU A 43 -8.47 -4.80 11.91
C LEU A 43 -8.93 -3.83 10.82
N LEU A 44 -10.19 -3.95 10.37
CA LEU A 44 -10.74 -3.07 9.34
C LEU A 44 -10.71 -1.60 9.78
N GLY A 45 -11.14 -1.32 11.02
CA GLY A 45 -11.15 0.04 11.57
C GLY A 45 -9.74 0.62 11.72
N ALA A 46 -8.79 -0.18 12.21
CA ALA A 46 -7.39 0.26 12.31
C ALA A 46 -6.78 0.54 10.93
N TYR A 47 -7.03 -0.33 9.95
CA TYR A 47 -6.54 -0.16 8.59
C TYR A 47 -7.11 1.10 7.92
N GLN A 48 -8.42 1.33 8.05
CA GLN A 48 -9.07 2.53 7.51
C GLN A 48 -8.53 3.80 8.16
N ARG A 49 -8.44 3.85 9.50
CA ARG A 49 -7.89 5.03 10.17
C ARG A 49 -6.42 5.28 9.80
N ALA A 50 -5.62 4.22 9.71
CA ALA A 50 -4.23 4.35 9.27
C ALA A 50 -4.15 4.84 7.81
N HIS A 51 -5.06 4.41 6.94
CA HIS A 51 -5.13 4.91 5.57
C HIS A 51 -5.45 6.41 5.53
N ASP A 52 -6.44 6.87 6.30
CA ASP A 52 -6.79 8.29 6.39
C ASP A 52 -5.59 9.13 6.89
N LEU A 53 -4.89 8.64 7.91
CA LEU A 53 -3.69 9.29 8.44
C LEU A 53 -2.55 9.38 7.40
N VAL A 54 -2.40 8.38 6.53
CA VAL A 54 -1.43 8.46 5.43
C VAL A 54 -1.87 9.48 4.39
N ILE A 55 -3.17 9.59 4.09
CA ILE A 55 -3.69 10.63 3.18
C ILE A 55 -3.37 12.02 3.74
N GLU A 56 -3.58 12.22 5.05
CA GLU A 56 -3.32 13.46 5.80
C GLU A 56 -1.83 13.74 6.06
N SER A 57 -0.94 12.81 5.69
CA SER A 57 0.49 12.90 6.00
C SER A 57 1.23 13.99 5.22
N SER A 58 2.49 14.22 5.60
CA SER A 58 3.37 15.18 4.93
C SER A 58 3.88 14.74 3.55
N LEU A 59 3.56 13.51 3.12
CA LEU A 59 3.98 12.96 1.83
C LEU A 59 3.09 13.48 0.69
N SER A 60 3.71 13.84 -0.44
CA SER A 60 2.99 14.13 -1.68
C SER A 60 2.27 12.88 -2.22
N GLU A 61 1.34 13.03 -3.17
CA GLU A 61 0.67 11.88 -3.80
C GLU A 61 1.67 10.94 -4.51
N GLU A 62 2.72 11.51 -5.10
CA GLU A 62 3.81 10.75 -5.73
C GLU A 62 4.64 10.00 -4.68
N GLU A 63 4.95 10.65 -3.55
CA GLU A 63 5.70 10.02 -2.44
C GLU A 63 4.88 8.93 -1.74
N LYS A 64 3.56 9.11 -1.57
CA LYS A 64 2.64 8.07 -1.09
C LYS A 64 2.63 6.86 -2.04
N ALA A 65 2.59 7.10 -3.35
CA ALA A 65 2.66 6.04 -4.35
C ALA A 65 3.98 5.26 -4.25
N VAL A 66 5.12 5.95 -4.08
CA VAL A 66 6.41 5.30 -3.84
C VAL A 66 6.35 4.35 -2.65
N VAL A 67 5.88 4.81 -1.48
CA VAL A 67 5.87 3.97 -0.27
C VAL A 67 4.91 2.78 -0.41
N TRP A 68 3.69 3.02 -0.88
CA TRP A 68 2.67 1.98 -1.01
C TRP A 68 2.99 0.94 -2.06
N MET A 69 3.43 1.36 -3.26
CA MET A 69 3.78 0.43 -4.32
C MET A 69 5.06 -0.32 -4.00
N THR A 70 6.08 0.34 -3.42
CA THR A 70 7.31 -0.35 -2.99
C THR A 70 6.99 -1.45 -1.98
N THR A 71 6.12 -1.18 -1.00
CA THR A 71 5.71 -2.22 -0.04
C THR A 71 4.95 -3.35 -0.73
N GLY A 72 4.09 -3.05 -1.72
CA GLY A 72 3.38 -4.06 -2.50
C GLY A 72 4.33 -4.96 -3.30
N VAL A 73 5.35 -4.37 -3.94
CA VAL A 73 6.38 -5.08 -4.71
C VAL A 73 7.23 -5.95 -3.79
N GLU A 74 7.78 -5.37 -2.72
CA GLU A 74 8.65 -6.09 -1.78
C GLU A 74 7.92 -7.26 -1.10
N ASN A 75 6.66 -7.08 -0.73
CA ASN A 75 5.86 -8.14 -0.10
C ASN A 75 5.25 -9.12 -1.12
N GLY A 76 5.49 -8.97 -2.42
CA GLY A 76 4.93 -9.84 -3.45
C GLY A 76 3.40 -9.80 -3.54
N CYS A 77 2.77 -8.64 -3.29
CA CYS A 77 1.32 -8.50 -3.20
C CYS A 77 0.74 -7.79 -4.44
N SER A 78 0.34 -8.57 -5.44
CA SER A 78 -0.26 -8.05 -6.69
C SER A 78 -1.48 -7.15 -6.46
N TYR A 79 -2.33 -7.48 -5.48
CA TYR A 79 -3.49 -6.65 -5.13
C TYR A 79 -3.07 -5.25 -4.68
N THR A 80 -2.07 -5.17 -3.79
CA THR A 80 -1.58 -3.88 -3.29
C THR A 80 -0.94 -3.07 -4.42
N ILE A 81 -0.13 -3.71 -5.29
CA ILE A 81 0.50 -3.00 -6.41
C ILE A 81 -0.57 -2.39 -7.32
N GLN A 82 -1.56 -3.18 -7.75
CA GLN A 82 -2.58 -2.70 -8.70
C GLN A 82 -3.54 -1.68 -8.08
N ALA A 83 -3.98 -1.89 -6.84
CA ALA A 83 -4.83 -0.92 -6.15
C ALA A 83 -4.13 0.44 -5.99
N HIS A 84 -2.84 0.46 -5.62
CA HIS A 84 -2.11 1.71 -5.42
C HIS A 84 -1.61 2.34 -6.72
N ALA A 85 -1.39 1.55 -7.78
CA ALA A 85 -1.21 2.08 -9.13
C ALA A 85 -2.48 2.83 -9.60
N PHE A 86 -3.65 2.21 -9.44
CA PHE A 86 -4.93 2.86 -9.77
C PHE A 86 -5.13 4.17 -8.99
N ILE A 87 -4.88 4.15 -7.67
CA ILE A 87 -4.99 5.35 -6.84
C ILE A 87 -4.01 6.43 -7.30
N ALA A 88 -2.73 6.10 -7.48
CA ALA A 88 -1.71 7.06 -7.90
C ALA A 88 -2.07 7.74 -9.24
N LEU A 89 -2.47 6.95 -10.25
CA LEU A 89 -2.90 7.47 -11.54
C LEU A 89 -4.14 8.37 -11.40
N SER A 90 -5.12 7.98 -10.57
CA SER A 90 -6.32 8.81 -10.31
C SER A 90 -6.01 10.14 -9.62
N LYS A 91 -4.86 10.24 -8.94
CA LYS A 91 -4.37 11.43 -8.26
C LYS A 91 -3.41 12.25 -9.12
N GLY A 92 -3.18 11.86 -10.38
CA GLY A 92 -2.33 12.57 -11.32
C GLY A 92 -0.83 12.28 -11.18
N VAL A 93 -0.45 11.21 -10.48
CA VAL A 93 0.94 10.72 -10.51
C VAL A 93 1.25 10.24 -11.94
N ASP A 94 2.42 10.61 -12.45
CA ASP A 94 2.82 10.28 -13.81
C ASP A 94 2.90 8.76 -14.03
N GLN A 95 2.39 8.30 -15.16
CA GLN A 95 2.37 6.89 -15.51
C GLN A 95 3.78 6.27 -15.51
N SER A 96 4.80 7.02 -15.93
CA SER A 96 6.19 6.55 -15.94
C SER A 96 6.72 6.26 -14.54
N VAL A 97 6.25 6.99 -13.51
CA VAL A 97 6.63 6.76 -12.11
C VAL A 97 5.96 5.49 -11.60
N VAL A 98 4.68 5.28 -11.90
CA VAL A 98 3.93 4.08 -11.54
C VAL A 98 4.54 2.82 -12.20
N GLU A 99 4.89 2.91 -13.48
CA GLU A 99 5.60 1.85 -14.21
C GLU A 99 7.01 1.58 -13.66
N ALA A 100 7.76 2.64 -13.35
CA ALA A 100 9.08 2.51 -12.74
C ALA A 100 8.98 1.78 -11.39
N LEU A 101 8.04 2.18 -10.52
CA LEU A 101 7.83 1.53 -9.23
C LEU A 101 7.49 0.04 -9.36
N ALA A 102 6.62 -0.31 -10.30
CA ALA A 102 6.17 -1.69 -10.47
C ALA A 102 7.23 -2.60 -11.12
N HIS A 103 8.01 -2.08 -12.07
CA HIS A 103 8.80 -2.93 -12.97
C HIS A 103 10.26 -2.51 -13.13
N GLN A 104 10.56 -1.22 -13.04
CA GLN A 104 11.86 -0.65 -13.44
C GLN A 104 12.30 0.47 -12.50
N PRO A 105 12.54 0.19 -11.20
CA PRO A 105 12.74 1.23 -10.19
C PRO A 105 13.94 2.14 -10.49
N GLY A 106 14.94 1.66 -11.23
CA GLY A 106 16.07 2.49 -11.69
C GLY A 106 15.70 3.64 -12.64
N ARG A 107 14.44 3.77 -13.07
CA ARG A 107 13.94 4.92 -13.84
C ARG A 107 13.37 6.04 -12.95
N LEU A 108 13.27 5.84 -11.65
CA LEU A 108 12.88 6.90 -10.72
C LEU A 108 13.93 8.01 -10.69
N ASN A 109 13.49 9.24 -10.46
CA ASN A 109 14.43 10.33 -10.18
C ASN A 109 15.14 10.07 -8.83
N THR A 110 16.27 10.75 -8.62
CA THR A 110 17.13 10.55 -7.43
C THR A 110 16.38 10.69 -6.11
N ARG A 111 15.43 11.63 -6.02
CA ARG A 111 14.67 11.88 -4.78
C ARG A 111 13.70 10.74 -4.48
N LEU A 112 12.92 10.28 -5.47
CA LEU A 112 12.00 9.16 -5.28
C LEU A 112 12.73 7.83 -5.08
N GLN A 113 13.90 7.67 -5.71
CA GLN A 113 14.76 6.51 -5.49
C GLN A 113 15.23 6.45 -4.03
N ALA A 114 15.67 7.57 -3.44
CA ALA A 114 16.06 7.62 -2.02
C ALA A 114 14.88 7.29 -1.08
N LEU A 115 13.67 7.77 -1.39
CA LEU A 115 12.46 7.41 -0.63
C LEU A 115 12.14 5.92 -0.73
N ARG A 116 12.27 5.36 -1.93
CA ARG A 116 12.08 3.93 -2.17
C ARG A 116 13.09 3.10 -1.37
N GLU A 117 14.36 3.46 -1.38
CA GLU A 117 15.42 2.78 -0.62
C GLU A 117 15.17 2.86 0.88
N PHE A 118 14.83 4.04 1.39
CA PHE A 118 14.42 4.19 2.80
C PHE A 118 13.19 3.34 3.15
N THR A 119 12.21 3.26 2.24
CA THR A 119 11.03 2.41 2.43
C THR A 119 11.41 0.93 2.54
N LEU A 120 12.32 0.45 1.70
CA LEU A 120 12.83 -0.93 1.76
C LEU A 120 13.56 -1.21 3.08
N GLU A 121 14.37 -0.27 3.57
CA GLU A 121 15.01 -0.35 4.89
C GLU A 121 13.95 -0.45 6.00
N VAL A 122 12.90 0.37 5.97
CA VAL A 122 11.81 0.31 6.95
C VAL A 122 11.10 -1.05 6.94
N ILE A 123 10.84 -1.61 5.76
CA ILE A 123 10.21 -2.94 5.61
C ILE A 123 11.11 -4.03 6.22
N ASN A 124 12.41 -3.99 5.92
CA ASN A 124 13.34 -5.08 6.23
C ASN A 124 14.05 -4.96 7.58
N CYS A 125 14.02 -3.79 8.24
CA CYS A 125 14.83 -3.52 9.43
C CYS A 125 14.42 -4.31 10.69
N ARG A 126 13.25 -4.96 10.71
CA ARG A 126 12.72 -5.69 11.89
C ARG A 126 12.76 -4.84 13.18
N GLY A 127 12.51 -3.54 13.06
CA GLY A 127 12.50 -2.58 14.17
C GLY A 127 13.86 -1.95 14.49
N ARG A 128 14.90 -2.17 13.67
CA ARG A 128 16.25 -1.62 13.87
C ARG A 128 16.78 -0.99 12.59
N LEU A 129 16.37 0.26 12.32
CA LEU A 129 16.90 1.02 11.20
C LEU A 129 18.39 1.33 11.37
N SER A 130 19.13 1.28 10.26
CA SER A 130 20.53 1.71 10.25
C SER A 130 20.62 3.23 10.39
N VAL A 131 21.70 3.71 11.01
CA VAL A 131 21.98 5.15 11.10
C VAL A 131 22.16 5.75 9.70
N THR A 132 22.79 4.99 8.80
CA THR A 132 22.99 5.36 7.40
C THR A 132 21.66 5.60 6.68
N ALA A 133 20.68 4.69 6.77
CA ALA A 133 19.38 4.89 6.13
C ALA A 133 18.67 6.17 6.62
N VAL A 134 18.80 6.50 7.91
CA VAL A 134 18.26 7.74 8.47
C VAL A 134 18.99 8.97 7.94
N GLN A 135 20.31 8.91 7.77
CA GLN A 135 21.10 10.01 7.22
C GLN A 135 20.77 10.23 5.74
N ASP A 136 20.80 9.16 4.94
CA ASP A 136 20.61 9.21 3.50
C ASP A 136 19.25 9.81 3.12
N VAL A 137 18.17 9.44 3.82
CA VAL A 137 16.83 9.99 3.52
C VAL A 137 16.73 11.48 3.88
N LEU A 138 17.40 11.93 4.94
CA LEU A 138 17.42 13.34 5.34
C LEU A 138 18.27 14.17 4.37
N GLU A 139 19.41 13.63 3.91
CA GLU A 139 20.29 14.26 2.91
C GLU A 139 19.62 14.34 1.54
N ALA A 140 18.74 13.39 1.19
CA ALA A 140 17.86 13.46 0.03
C ALA A 140 16.77 14.55 0.13
N GLY A 141 16.74 15.29 1.24
CA GLY A 141 15.86 16.43 1.47
C GLY A 141 14.46 16.05 1.97
N PHE A 142 14.28 14.87 2.56
CA PHE A 142 13.07 14.55 3.29
C PHE A 142 13.15 15.08 4.73
N SER A 143 12.02 15.49 5.27
CA SER A 143 11.94 15.93 6.65
C SER A 143 11.88 14.74 7.62
N LYS A 144 12.16 15.00 8.90
CA LYS A 144 11.92 14.02 9.97
C LYS A 144 10.45 13.58 10.02
N GLN A 145 9.51 14.45 9.66
CA GLN A 145 8.09 14.09 9.59
C GLN A 145 7.83 13.12 8.44
N ASN A 146 8.37 13.37 7.23
CA ASN A 146 8.24 12.43 6.11
C ASN A 146 8.77 11.04 6.48
N MET A 147 9.92 10.99 7.16
CA MET A 147 10.52 9.74 7.64
C MET A 147 9.57 8.94 8.55
N LEU A 148 8.87 9.59 9.48
CA LEU A 148 7.90 8.94 10.37
C LEU A 148 6.61 8.56 9.61
N ASP A 149 6.19 9.36 8.64
CA ASP A 149 5.03 9.06 7.80
C ASP A 149 5.27 7.83 6.90
N VAL A 150 6.51 7.58 6.48
CA VAL A 150 6.89 6.31 5.82
C VAL A 150 6.66 5.13 6.75
N VAL A 151 7.03 5.23 8.04
CA VAL A 151 6.79 4.15 9.02
C VAL A 151 5.30 3.87 9.17
N LEU A 152 4.47 4.91 9.27
CA LEU A 152 3.01 4.79 9.31
C LEU A 152 2.48 4.08 8.06
N ALA A 153 2.90 4.51 6.87
CA ALA A 153 2.43 3.95 5.61
C ALA A 153 2.86 2.49 5.42
N VAL A 154 4.10 2.13 5.76
CA VAL A 154 4.57 0.73 5.74
C VAL A 154 3.79 -0.13 6.74
N ALA A 155 3.56 0.36 7.96
CA ALA A 155 2.76 -0.36 8.95
C ALA A 155 1.33 -0.65 8.44
N GLN A 156 0.70 0.36 7.85
CA GLN A 156 -0.62 0.23 7.21
C GLN A 156 -0.61 -0.77 6.05
N LYS A 157 0.45 -0.78 5.22
CA LYS A 157 0.58 -1.74 4.11
C LYS A 157 0.84 -3.16 4.58
N ASN A 158 1.61 -3.36 5.64
CA ASN A 158 1.84 -4.68 6.22
C ASN A 158 0.54 -5.32 6.69
N MET A 159 -0.38 -4.56 7.31
CA MET A 159 -1.72 -5.05 7.63
C MET A 159 -2.44 -5.61 6.39
N SER A 160 -2.44 -4.86 5.29
CA SER A 160 -3.13 -5.26 4.05
C SER A 160 -2.46 -6.39 3.29
N THR A 161 -1.14 -6.39 3.17
CA THR A 161 -0.41 -7.39 2.37
C THR A 161 -0.46 -8.76 3.04
N ILE A 162 -0.34 -8.82 4.37
CA ILE A 162 -0.52 -10.06 5.15
C ILE A 162 -1.95 -10.59 4.99
N LEU A 163 -2.96 -9.73 5.13
CA LEU A 163 -4.35 -10.12 4.92
C LEU A 163 -4.56 -10.66 3.50
N ASN A 164 -4.08 -9.97 2.47
CA ASN A 164 -4.24 -10.41 1.08
C ASN A 164 -3.55 -11.75 0.81
N SER A 165 -2.42 -12.02 1.46
CA SER A 165 -1.76 -13.33 1.39
C SER A 165 -2.59 -14.45 2.01
N ILE A 166 -3.31 -14.18 3.11
CA ILE A 166 -4.19 -15.17 3.77
C ILE A 166 -5.47 -15.38 2.94
N ALA A 167 -6.06 -14.29 2.46
CA ALA A 167 -7.34 -14.28 1.79
C ALA A 167 -7.26 -14.68 0.31
N GLY A 168 -6.07 -14.72 -0.30
CA GLY A 168 -5.93 -14.88 -1.75
C GLY A 168 -6.76 -13.84 -2.49
N THR A 169 -6.72 -12.58 -2.02
CA THR A 169 -7.67 -11.54 -2.43
C THR A 169 -7.67 -11.33 -3.94
N GLU A 170 -8.80 -11.58 -4.58
CA GLU A 170 -9.00 -11.25 -5.98
C GLU A 170 -8.96 -9.74 -6.19
N ILE A 171 -8.24 -9.31 -7.23
CA ILE A 171 -8.13 -7.89 -7.60
C ILE A 171 -9.49 -7.40 -8.09
N ASP A 172 -10.01 -6.35 -7.46
CA ASP A 172 -11.21 -5.66 -7.92
C ASP A 172 -11.07 -5.26 -9.40
N ALA A 173 -12.13 -5.42 -10.19
CA ALA A 173 -12.08 -5.13 -11.62
C ALA A 173 -11.62 -3.70 -11.94
N ARG A 174 -11.90 -2.73 -11.05
CA ARG A 174 -11.51 -1.32 -11.20
C ARG A 174 -10.03 -1.07 -10.95
N PHE A 175 -9.37 -1.92 -10.16
CA PHE A 175 -7.94 -1.82 -9.90
C PHE A 175 -7.09 -2.46 -10.98
N LYS A 176 -7.68 -3.27 -11.86
CA LYS A 176 -6.94 -3.93 -12.94
C LYS A 176 -6.25 -2.89 -13.79
N TRP A 177 -4.93 -2.92 -13.73
CA TRP A 177 -4.06 -2.04 -14.47
C TRP A 177 -3.39 -2.86 -15.56
N ASP A 178 -3.82 -2.68 -16.81
CA ASP A 178 -3.43 -3.54 -17.94
C ASP A 178 -1.91 -3.54 -18.22
N ALA A 179 -1.20 -2.50 -17.82
CA ALA A 179 0.25 -2.44 -17.96
C ALA A 179 1.02 -3.23 -16.88
N PHE A 180 0.33 -3.77 -15.86
CA PHE A 180 0.98 -4.58 -14.83
C PHE A 180 1.43 -5.93 -15.40
N GLN A 181 2.74 -6.14 -15.46
CA GLN A 181 3.37 -7.33 -16.06
C GLN A 181 3.46 -8.54 -15.12
N GLY A 182 2.84 -8.45 -13.93
CA GLY A 182 2.98 -9.44 -12.87
C GLY A 182 4.15 -9.16 -11.93
N LEU A 183 4.28 -10.01 -10.90
CA LEU A 183 5.42 -9.98 -9.99
C LEU A 183 6.64 -10.55 -10.69
N LYS A 184 7.80 -9.91 -10.53
CA LYS A 184 9.07 -10.53 -10.93
C LYS A 184 9.27 -11.81 -10.14
N THR A 185 9.57 -12.89 -10.83
CA THR A 185 9.93 -14.14 -10.16
C THR A 185 11.38 -14.06 -9.69
N VAL A 186 11.73 -14.78 -8.63
CA VAL A 186 13.07 -14.77 -8.00
C VAL A 186 14.20 -15.13 -9.00
N SER A 187 13.87 -15.70 -10.17
CA SER A 187 14.83 -15.99 -11.23
C SER A 187 15.23 -14.78 -12.10
N GLU A 188 14.69 -13.58 -11.84
CA GLU A 188 14.94 -12.36 -12.63
C GLU A 188 15.57 -11.22 -11.82
N ALA A 189 16.09 -11.50 -10.62
CA ALA A 189 16.79 -10.55 -9.75
C ALA A 189 18.31 -10.84 -9.72
#